data_AF-A0A0G4K9W8-F1
#
_entry.id   AF-A0A0G4K9W8-F1
#
_cell.length_a   1.000
_cell.length_b   1.000
_cell.length_c   1.000
_cell.angle_alpha   90.00
_cell.angle_beta   90.00
_cell.angle_gamma   90.00
#
_symmetry.space_group_name_H-M   'P 1'
#
loop_
_entity.id
_entity.type
_entity.pdbx_description
1 polymer ?
#
loop_
_entity_poly.entity_id
_entity_poly.type
_entity_poly.pdbx_seq_one_letter_code
_entity_poly.pdbx_strand_id
1 'polypeptide(L)'
;MNIFINGKELSVMLENETNAYEVLKPIEEWCNSNDFLINKIIIDNKEMQPYIDEEYETIPVENIQKIEVEALSQAEYSLYSIMSIVEYIEKVSNTVSVTAKDIEDLKDGMYWVLDSIPRTIFLFNMSLDSYGIIHILKMLEVKLEKFNNASDNIDKFNEFFNNEFKPFLTEKMLPTMYTVIEEAKINTIFLFAGNITGSNALYKVGSLPKFLPLILDILDSIVNKLQSGNDKEAFIYAEKFSRIVSYAFSILSNVASIYSIDYSQISLNSVTLTDAINDFNEMMNNVLDAFANEDYISIADLLEYEIKERIENIMNYIPLVEEHIEKLNV
;
A
#
# COMPACT_ATOMS: atom_id res chain seq x y z
N MET A 1 26.75 -15.11 -6.84
CA MET A 1 25.61 -14.19 -6.99
C MET A 1 24.54 -14.57 -6.00
N ASN A 2 23.99 -13.59 -5.28
CA ASN A 2 22.89 -13.77 -4.35
C ASN A 2 21.68 -12.99 -4.88
N ILE A 3 20.51 -13.62 -4.93
CA ILE A 3 19.29 -13.03 -5.46
C ILE A 3 18.31 -12.87 -4.30
N PHE A 4 17.73 -11.69 -4.16
CA PHE A 4 16.76 -11.39 -3.14
C PHE A 4 15.45 -10.92 -3.77
N ILE A 5 14.32 -11.45 -3.32
CA ILE A 5 12.99 -10.87 -3.61
C ILE A 5 12.43 -10.33 -2.30
N ASN A 6 12.13 -9.03 -2.25
CA ASN A 6 11.61 -8.36 -1.06
C ASN A 6 12.43 -8.63 0.22
N GLY A 7 13.76 -8.68 0.07
CA GLY A 7 14.69 -8.93 1.18
C GLY A 7 14.88 -10.40 1.55
N LYS A 8 14.13 -11.34 0.94
CA LYS A 8 14.34 -12.79 1.13
C LYS A 8 15.28 -13.34 0.08
N GLU A 9 16.34 -14.01 0.54
CA GLU A 9 17.29 -14.68 -0.35
C GLU A 9 16.64 -15.89 -1.02
N LEU A 10 16.65 -15.92 -2.35
CA LEU A 10 16.27 -17.09 -3.11
C LEU A 10 17.45 -18.05 -3.18
N SER A 11 17.21 -19.30 -2.78
CA SER A 11 18.15 -20.40 -3.01
C SER A 11 18.09 -20.85 -4.47
N VAL A 12 18.62 -20.02 -5.38
CA VAL A 12 18.72 -20.35 -6.80
C VAL A 12 20.10 -20.95 -7.08
N MET A 13 20.13 -22.16 -7.65
CA MET A 13 21.32 -22.67 -8.32
C MET A 13 21.26 -22.20 -9.77
N LEU A 14 22.23 -21.40 -10.20
CA LEU A 14 22.39 -21.09 -11.62
C LEU A 14 22.68 -22.41 -12.35
N GLU A 15 21.87 -22.74 -13.35
CA GLU A 15 22.06 -23.92 -14.17
C GLU A 15 22.86 -23.57 -15.43
N ASN A 16 22.32 -22.67 -16.26
CA ASN A 16 22.89 -22.31 -17.57
C ASN A 16 22.80 -20.80 -17.89
N GLU A 17 22.39 -19.98 -16.93
CA GLU A 17 22.20 -18.55 -17.13
C GLU A 17 23.55 -17.84 -17.30
N THR A 18 23.65 -16.99 -18.32
CA THR A 18 24.86 -16.30 -18.75
C THR A 18 24.80 -14.79 -18.53
N ASN A 19 23.59 -14.23 -18.47
CA ASN A 19 23.35 -12.80 -18.34
C ASN A 19 22.17 -12.51 -17.39
N ALA A 20 22.03 -11.23 -17.00
CA ALA A 20 20.98 -10.82 -16.06
C ALA A 20 19.56 -11.07 -16.60
N TYR A 21 19.34 -11.00 -17.92
CA TYR A 21 18.04 -11.26 -18.53
C TYR A 21 17.58 -12.70 -18.26
N GLU A 22 18.46 -13.68 -18.49
CA GLU A 22 18.16 -15.11 -18.27
C GLU A 22 17.85 -15.43 -16.80
N VAL A 23 18.42 -14.66 -15.87
CA VAL A 23 18.14 -14.80 -14.43
C VAL A 23 16.82 -14.13 -14.04
N LEU A 24 16.56 -12.92 -14.55
CA LEU A 24 15.42 -12.10 -14.15
C LEU A 24 14.12 -12.50 -14.83
N LYS A 25 14.17 -13.06 -16.05
CA LYS A 25 12.97 -13.43 -16.80
C LYS A 25 12.13 -14.50 -16.11
N PRO A 26 12.71 -15.61 -15.58
CA PRO A 26 11.95 -16.57 -14.78
C PRO A 26 11.37 -15.98 -13.49
N ILE A 27 12.08 -15.01 -12.87
CA ILE A 27 11.59 -14.31 -11.68
C ILE A 27 10.36 -13.47 -12.04
N GLU A 28 10.38 -12.74 -13.16
CA GLU A 28 9.24 -11.99 -13.67
C GLU A 28 8.03 -12.89 -13.94
N GLU A 29 8.25 -14.04 -14.59
CA GLU A 29 7.20 -15.03 -14.87
C GLU A 29 6.59 -15.60 -13.58
N TRP A 30 7.43 -15.88 -12.58
CA TRP A 30 6.98 -16.32 -11.27
C TRP A 30 6.17 -15.24 -10.55
N CYS A 31 6.65 -13.98 -10.55
CA CYS A 31 5.92 -12.85 -9.97
C CYS A 31 4.54 -12.71 -10.61
N ASN A 32 4.49 -12.64 -11.95
CA ASN A 32 3.24 -12.48 -12.71
C ASN A 32 2.25 -13.64 -12.45
N SER A 33 2.76 -14.86 -12.32
CA SER A 33 1.92 -16.05 -12.03
C SER A 33 1.37 -16.08 -10.60
N ASN A 34 1.87 -15.22 -9.71
CA ASN A 34 1.47 -15.13 -8.30
C ASN A 34 0.85 -13.78 -7.94
N ASP A 35 0.35 -13.03 -8.93
CA ASP A 35 -0.27 -11.70 -8.79
C ASP A 35 0.69 -10.60 -8.25
N PHE A 36 1.98 -10.74 -8.55
CA PHE A 36 3.02 -9.75 -8.28
C PHE A 36 3.55 -9.11 -9.55
N LEU A 37 3.98 -7.86 -9.41
CA LEU A 37 4.63 -7.06 -10.43
C LEU A 37 6.00 -6.63 -9.90
N ILE A 38 7.03 -6.71 -10.73
CA ILE A 38 8.34 -6.17 -10.39
C ILE A 38 8.24 -4.63 -10.41
N ASN A 39 8.48 -4.02 -9.27
CA ASN A 39 8.47 -2.56 -9.09
C ASN A 39 9.87 -1.96 -9.20
N LYS A 40 10.89 -2.71 -8.72
CA LYS A 40 12.26 -2.23 -8.68
C LYS A 40 13.24 -3.39 -8.86
N ILE A 41 14.32 -3.14 -9.60
CA ILE A 41 15.46 -4.05 -9.75
C ILE A 41 16.73 -3.29 -9.36
N ILE A 42 17.54 -3.86 -8.49
CA ILE A 42 18.85 -3.32 -8.09
C ILE A 42 19.91 -4.39 -8.37
N ILE A 43 20.90 -4.08 -9.19
CA ILE A 43 22.06 -4.93 -9.46
C ILE A 43 23.29 -4.23 -8.90
N ASP A 44 23.96 -4.84 -7.92
CA ASP A 44 25.16 -4.31 -7.26
C ASP A 44 25.05 -2.83 -6.81
N ASN A 45 23.92 -2.49 -6.18
CA ASN A 45 23.52 -1.14 -5.73
C ASN A 45 23.15 -0.14 -6.84
N LYS A 46 23.11 -0.56 -8.10
CA LYS A 46 22.59 0.25 -9.20
C LYS A 46 21.13 -0.11 -9.45
N GLU A 47 20.26 0.88 -9.28
CA GLU A 47 18.85 0.75 -9.68
C GLU A 47 18.73 0.70 -11.21
N MET A 48 17.99 -0.28 -11.68
CA MET A 48 17.77 -0.60 -13.09
C MET A 48 16.29 -0.41 -13.44
N GLN A 49 15.97 -0.42 -14.74
CA GLN A 49 14.58 -0.32 -15.19
C GLN A 49 13.77 -1.53 -14.73
N PRO A 50 12.58 -1.38 -14.14
CA PRO A 50 11.82 -2.54 -13.64
C PRO A 50 11.32 -3.47 -14.76
N TYR A 51 11.25 -2.99 -16.01
CA TYR A 51 10.93 -3.80 -17.17
C TYR A 51 12.17 -4.54 -17.68
N ILE A 52 12.10 -5.86 -17.77
CA ILE A 52 13.21 -6.71 -18.18
C ILE A 52 13.22 -6.82 -19.70
N ASP A 53 14.18 -6.14 -20.33
CA ASP A 53 14.37 -6.06 -21.78
C ASP A 53 15.80 -6.44 -22.21
N GLU A 54 16.11 -6.22 -23.48
CA GLU A 54 17.40 -6.55 -24.11
C GLU A 54 18.61 -5.86 -23.42
N GLU A 55 18.43 -4.77 -22.66
CA GLU A 55 19.54 -4.12 -21.92
C GLU A 55 20.17 -5.10 -20.92
N TYR A 56 19.34 -5.97 -20.32
CA TYR A 56 19.77 -6.96 -19.34
C TYR A 56 20.60 -8.10 -19.93
N GLU A 57 20.50 -8.36 -21.25
CA GLU A 57 21.36 -9.34 -21.92
C GLU A 57 22.83 -8.91 -21.92
N THR A 58 23.08 -7.60 -21.82
CA THR A 58 24.43 -7.02 -21.86
C THR A 58 25.18 -7.12 -20.53
N ILE A 59 24.53 -7.60 -19.47
CA ILE A 59 25.09 -7.67 -18.12
C ILE A 59 25.44 -9.14 -17.81
N PRO A 60 26.73 -9.55 -17.88
CA PRO A 60 27.13 -10.93 -17.63
C PRO A 60 26.96 -11.28 -16.15
N VAL A 61 26.41 -12.45 -15.84
CA VAL A 61 26.20 -12.90 -14.44
C VAL A 61 27.50 -13.02 -13.66
N GLU A 62 28.62 -13.27 -14.34
CA GLU A 62 29.96 -13.37 -13.74
C GLU A 62 30.37 -12.07 -13.02
N ASN A 63 29.83 -10.93 -13.45
CA ASN A 63 30.11 -9.63 -12.87
C ASN A 63 29.11 -9.23 -11.77
N ILE A 64 28.08 -10.03 -11.53
CA ILE A 64 26.99 -9.70 -10.61
C ILE A 64 27.23 -10.37 -9.25
N GLN A 65 27.35 -9.57 -8.21
CA GLN A 65 27.42 -10.09 -6.84
C GLN A 65 26.02 -10.24 -6.25
N LYS A 66 25.17 -9.24 -6.42
CA LYS A 66 23.85 -9.17 -5.80
C LYS A 66 22.79 -8.64 -6.76
N ILE A 67 21.64 -9.31 -6.77
CA ILE A 67 20.40 -8.83 -7.39
C ILE A 67 19.36 -8.69 -6.28
N GLU A 68 18.73 -7.53 -6.19
CA GLU A 68 17.54 -7.31 -5.35
C GLU A 68 16.37 -6.92 -6.23
N VAL A 69 15.28 -7.67 -6.09
CA VAL A 69 14.00 -7.42 -6.76
C VAL A 69 13.00 -7.00 -5.70
N GLU A 70 12.38 -5.84 -5.90
CA GLU A 70 11.18 -5.44 -5.17
C GLU A 70 9.97 -5.83 -6.02
N ALA A 71 9.18 -6.76 -5.52
CA ALA A 71 7.93 -7.19 -6.13
C ALA A 71 6.76 -6.67 -5.30
N LEU A 72 5.81 -6.00 -5.95
CA LEU A 72 4.59 -5.51 -5.34
C LEU A 72 3.41 -6.34 -5.80
N SER A 73 2.45 -6.58 -4.93
CA SER A 73 1.14 -7.09 -5.38
C SER A 73 0.48 -6.07 -6.31
N GLN A 74 -0.47 -6.52 -7.13
CA GLN A 74 -1.27 -5.61 -7.94
C GLN A 74 -1.95 -4.49 -7.10
N ALA A 75 -2.35 -4.80 -5.87
CA ALA A 75 -2.93 -3.84 -4.94
C ALA A 75 -1.91 -2.78 -4.48
N GLU A 76 -0.70 -3.20 -4.10
CA GLU A 76 0.39 -2.30 -3.71
C GLU A 76 0.83 -1.40 -4.90
N TYR A 77 0.91 -1.96 -6.11
CA TYR A 77 1.23 -1.19 -7.31
C TYR A 77 0.15 -0.14 -7.63
N SER A 78 -1.12 -0.48 -7.43
CA SER A 78 -2.23 0.47 -7.56
C SER A 78 -2.12 1.61 -6.53
N LEU A 79 -1.60 1.32 -5.33
CA LEU A 79 -1.42 2.32 -4.27
C LEU A 79 -0.29 3.28 -4.60
N TYR A 80 0.82 2.72 -5.08
CA TYR A 80 1.91 3.52 -5.62
C TYR A 80 1.44 4.45 -6.74
N SER A 81 0.58 3.96 -7.63
CA SER A 81 0.02 4.75 -8.73
C SER A 81 -0.80 5.96 -8.25
N ILE A 82 -1.69 5.79 -7.26
CA ILE A 82 -2.48 6.92 -6.73
C ILE A 82 -1.61 7.91 -5.95
N MET A 83 -0.60 7.41 -5.22
CA MET A 83 0.35 8.26 -4.50
C MET A 83 1.16 9.12 -5.48
N SER A 84 1.63 8.53 -6.59
CA SER A 84 2.34 9.26 -7.66
C SER A 84 1.48 10.36 -8.29
N ILE A 85 0.17 10.13 -8.48
CA ILE A 85 -0.78 11.15 -8.94
C ILE A 85 -0.82 12.32 -7.94
N VAL A 86 -0.90 12.04 -6.64
CA VAL A 86 -0.94 13.07 -5.60
C VAL A 86 0.37 13.83 -5.51
N GLU A 87 1.52 13.17 -5.57
CA GLU A 87 2.84 13.80 -5.62
C GLU A 87 2.96 14.76 -6.82
N TYR A 88 2.43 14.37 -7.98
CA TYR A 88 2.38 15.26 -9.13
C TYR A 88 1.51 16.48 -8.86
N ILE A 89 0.30 16.31 -8.29
CA ILE A 89 -0.59 17.43 -7.94
C ILE A 89 0.08 18.37 -6.93
N GLU A 90 0.79 17.83 -5.92
CA GLU A 90 1.56 18.60 -4.94
C GLU A 90 2.69 19.39 -5.60
N LYS A 91 3.42 18.78 -6.54
CA LYS A 91 4.47 19.47 -7.28
C LYS A 91 3.90 20.65 -8.07
N VAL A 92 2.77 20.45 -8.74
CA VAL A 92 2.06 21.51 -9.46
C VAL A 92 1.57 22.60 -8.50
N SER A 93 0.92 22.22 -7.40
CA SER A 93 0.40 23.20 -6.43
C SER A 93 1.52 24.02 -5.79
N ASN A 94 2.71 23.46 -5.61
CA ASN A 94 3.87 24.17 -5.06
C ASN A 94 4.65 25.01 -6.09
N THR A 95 4.32 24.92 -7.38
CA THR A 95 4.97 25.71 -8.43
C THR A 95 4.67 27.21 -8.24
N VAL A 96 5.71 28.05 -8.37
CA VAL A 96 5.63 29.50 -8.13
C VAL A 96 5.36 30.29 -9.42
N SER A 97 5.95 29.86 -10.53
CA SER A 97 5.78 30.47 -11.84
C SER A 97 5.89 29.42 -12.92
N VAL A 98 5.03 29.50 -13.92
CA VAL A 98 5.04 28.62 -15.09
C VAL A 98 5.66 29.39 -16.25
N THR A 99 6.61 28.79 -16.97
CA THR A 99 7.17 29.38 -18.20
C THR A 99 6.36 28.93 -19.41
N ALA A 100 6.50 29.62 -20.55
CA ALA A 100 5.79 29.24 -21.77
C ALA A 100 6.10 27.82 -22.26
N LYS A 101 7.28 27.26 -21.91
CA LYS A 101 7.65 25.89 -22.25
C LYS A 101 6.94 24.86 -21.37
N ASP A 102 6.64 25.23 -20.13
CA ASP A 102 6.03 24.33 -19.15
C ASP A 102 4.52 24.23 -19.32
N ILE A 103 3.88 25.15 -20.07
CA ILE A 103 2.41 25.19 -20.20
C ILE A 103 1.86 23.91 -20.81
N GLU A 104 2.45 23.42 -21.90
CA GLU A 104 1.95 22.22 -22.58
C GLU A 104 2.21 20.98 -21.72
N ASP A 105 3.40 20.85 -21.14
CA ASP A 105 3.75 19.75 -20.24
C ASP A 105 2.81 19.69 -19.02
N LEU A 106 2.52 20.85 -18.42
CA LEU A 106 1.60 20.96 -17.29
C LEU A 106 0.17 20.57 -17.70
N LYS A 107 -0.28 21.04 -18.87
CA LYS A 107 -1.59 20.71 -19.41
C LYS A 107 -1.72 19.21 -19.63
N ASP A 108 -0.77 18.59 -20.31
CA ASP A 108 -0.74 17.15 -20.57
C ASP A 108 -0.72 16.35 -19.28
N GLY A 109 0.13 16.74 -18.32
CA GLY A 109 0.18 16.08 -17.02
C GLY A 109 -1.13 16.22 -16.23
N MET A 110 -1.83 17.35 -16.30
CA MET A 110 -3.13 17.50 -15.64
C MET A 110 -4.27 16.76 -16.35
N TYR A 111 -4.22 16.59 -17.67
CA TYR A 111 -5.11 15.68 -18.39
C TYR A 111 -4.84 14.23 -18.00
N TRP A 112 -3.57 13.84 -17.84
CA TRP A 112 -3.21 12.53 -17.30
C TRP A 112 -3.78 12.33 -15.89
N VAL A 113 -3.71 13.34 -15.01
CA VAL A 113 -4.34 13.29 -13.67
C VAL A 113 -5.86 13.06 -13.78
N LEU A 114 -6.54 13.85 -14.61
CA LEU A 114 -7.99 13.77 -14.82
C LEU A 114 -8.41 12.36 -15.27
N ASP A 115 -7.63 11.75 -16.16
CA ASP A 115 -7.89 10.43 -16.71
C ASP A 115 -7.49 9.27 -15.76
N SER A 116 -6.43 9.47 -14.98
CA SER A 116 -5.83 8.41 -14.14
C SER A 116 -6.56 8.22 -12.80
N ILE A 117 -7.13 9.29 -12.23
CA ILE A 117 -7.87 9.20 -10.96
C ILE A 117 -9.02 8.18 -11.07
N PRO A 118 -9.94 8.25 -12.06
CA PRO A 118 -11.04 7.29 -12.15
C PRO A 118 -10.59 5.83 -12.28
N ARG A 119 -9.54 5.58 -13.06
CA ARG A 119 -8.98 4.23 -13.25
C ARG A 119 -8.47 3.69 -11.94
N THR A 120 -7.77 4.52 -11.16
CA THR A 120 -7.17 4.08 -9.91
C THR A 120 -8.21 3.88 -8.81
N ILE A 121 -9.26 4.72 -8.77
CA ILE A 121 -10.43 4.50 -7.89
C ILE A 121 -11.07 3.13 -8.15
N PHE A 122 -11.24 2.77 -9.42
CA PHE A 122 -11.81 1.48 -9.81
C PHE A 122 -10.91 0.30 -9.38
N LEU A 123 -9.59 0.40 -9.55
CA LEU A 123 -8.64 -0.64 -9.11
C LEU A 123 -8.73 -0.94 -7.61
N PHE A 124 -9.15 0.04 -6.80
CA PHE A 124 -9.38 -0.12 -5.37
C PHE A 124 -10.77 -0.59 -4.98
N ASN A 125 -11.62 -0.96 -5.95
CA ASN A 125 -13.04 -1.24 -5.72
C ASN A 125 -13.76 -0.09 -4.99
N MET A 126 -13.31 1.15 -5.19
CA MET A 126 -13.94 2.35 -4.63
C MET A 126 -14.97 2.93 -5.61
N SER A 127 -15.94 3.68 -5.07
CA SER A 127 -16.91 4.42 -5.88
C SER A 127 -16.44 5.85 -6.13
N LEU A 128 -16.68 6.35 -7.35
CA LEU A 128 -16.48 7.75 -7.71
C LEU A 128 -17.48 8.70 -7.03
N ASP A 129 -18.63 8.17 -6.61
CA ASP A 129 -19.62 8.95 -5.86
C ASP A 129 -19.14 9.25 -4.43
N SER A 130 -18.14 8.50 -3.94
CA SER A 130 -17.55 8.71 -2.62
C SER A 130 -16.65 9.96 -2.61
N TYR A 131 -16.54 10.58 -1.43
CA TYR A 131 -15.59 11.67 -1.14
C TYR A 131 -15.68 12.90 -2.07
N GLY A 132 -16.75 13.06 -2.84
CA GLY A 132 -16.95 14.18 -3.76
C GLY A 132 -16.05 14.14 -5.01
N ILE A 133 -15.47 12.98 -5.35
CA ILE A 133 -14.50 12.84 -6.45
C ILE A 133 -15.07 13.33 -7.77
N ILE A 134 -16.29 12.92 -8.16
CA ILE A 134 -16.93 13.37 -9.40
C ILE A 134 -17.00 14.90 -9.49
N HIS A 135 -17.32 15.57 -8.39
CA HIS A 135 -17.41 17.02 -8.36
C HIS A 135 -16.02 17.65 -8.57
N ILE A 136 -14.99 17.13 -7.90
CA ILE A 136 -13.61 17.61 -8.06
C ILE A 136 -13.11 17.40 -9.49
N LEU A 137 -13.37 16.24 -10.11
CA LEU A 137 -12.97 15.97 -11.49
C LEU A 137 -13.67 16.90 -12.49
N LYS A 138 -14.97 17.16 -12.31
CA LYS A 138 -15.69 18.17 -13.13
C LYS A 138 -15.13 19.57 -12.95
N MET A 139 -14.75 19.96 -11.73
CA MET A 139 -14.09 21.24 -11.50
C MET A 139 -12.73 21.30 -12.21
N LEU A 140 -11.95 20.21 -12.19
CA LEU A 140 -10.69 20.12 -12.90
C LEU A 140 -10.89 20.25 -14.41
N GLU A 141 -11.86 19.55 -15.00
CA GLU A 141 -12.23 19.67 -16.42
C GLU A 141 -12.47 21.13 -16.83
N VAL A 142 -13.31 21.85 -16.09
CA VAL A 142 -13.60 23.27 -16.34
C VAL A 142 -12.35 24.14 -16.24
N LYS A 143 -11.43 23.82 -15.33
CA LYS A 143 -10.15 24.55 -15.20
C LYS A 143 -9.21 24.23 -16.37
N LEU A 144 -9.20 23.00 -16.89
CA LEU A 144 -8.42 22.61 -18.06
C LEU A 144 -8.96 23.23 -19.36
N GLU A 145 -10.27 23.46 -19.46
CA GLU A 145 -10.81 24.28 -20.56
C GLU A 145 -10.28 25.72 -20.52
N LYS A 146 -10.15 26.30 -19.32
CA LYS A 146 -9.56 27.63 -19.14
C LYS A 146 -8.06 27.67 -19.44
N PHE A 147 -7.32 26.59 -19.17
CA PHE A 147 -5.92 26.44 -19.58
C PHE A 147 -5.77 26.75 -21.08
N ASN A 148 -6.57 26.09 -21.92
CA ASN A 148 -6.51 26.25 -23.37
C ASN A 148 -6.74 27.71 -23.81
N ASN A 149 -7.62 28.44 -23.13
CA ASN A 149 -7.93 29.83 -23.46
C ASN A 149 -6.87 30.84 -22.98
N ALA A 150 -6.08 30.48 -21.96
CA ALA A 150 -5.04 31.35 -21.41
C ALA A 150 -3.64 31.06 -21.96
N SER A 151 -3.45 29.92 -22.63
CA SER A 151 -2.15 29.39 -23.07
C SER A 151 -1.37 30.32 -24.01
N ASP A 152 -2.07 31.15 -24.79
CA ASP A 152 -1.45 32.06 -25.77
C ASP A 152 -0.76 33.29 -25.13
N ASN A 153 -0.99 33.53 -23.83
CA ASN A 153 -0.40 34.67 -23.13
C ASN A 153 0.08 34.25 -21.74
N ILE A 154 1.41 34.26 -21.56
CA ILE A 154 2.07 33.79 -20.34
C ILE A 154 1.66 34.56 -19.07
N ASP A 155 1.38 35.86 -19.18
CA ASP A 155 0.99 36.68 -18.04
C ASP A 155 -0.43 36.33 -17.60
N LYS A 156 -1.36 36.21 -18.56
CA LYS A 156 -2.75 35.75 -18.30
C LYS A 156 -2.77 34.33 -17.75
N PHE A 157 -1.93 33.46 -18.29
CA PHE A 157 -1.79 32.09 -17.80
C PHE A 157 -1.31 32.07 -16.35
N ASN A 158 -0.24 32.79 -16.03
CA ASN A 158 0.28 32.85 -14.66
C ASN A 158 -0.71 33.50 -13.68
N GLU A 159 -1.48 34.50 -14.11
CA GLU A 159 -2.56 35.08 -13.31
C GLU A 159 -3.62 34.04 -12.96
N PHE A 160 -4.15 33.33 -13.97
CA PHE A 160 -5.12 32.26 -13.77
C PHE A 160 -4.53 31.10 -12.94
N PHE A 161 -3.30 30.67 -13.23
CA PHE A 161 -2.64 29.57 -12.54
C PHE A 161 -2.53 29.87 -11.04
N ASN A 162 -2.04 31.06 -10.68
CA ASN A 162 -1.81 31.43 -9.28
C ASN A 162 -3.10 31.78 -8.52
N ASN A 163 -4.07 32.44 -9.17
CA ASN A 163 -5.25 32.96 -8.48
C ASN A 163 -6.44 31.99 -8.51
N GLU A 164 -6.49 31.06 -9.46
CA GLU A 164 -7.63 30.16 -9.63
C GLU A 164 -7.24 28.67 -9.56
N PHE A 165 -6.19 28.26 -10.26
CA PHE A 165 -5.88 26.84 -10.43
C PHE A 165 -5.17 26.27 -9.20
N LYS A 166 -4.07 26.88 -8.77
CA LYS A 166 -3.30 26.48 -7.60
C LYS A 166 -4.14 26.48 -6.31
N PRO A 167 -4.99 27.49 -6.02
CA PRO A 167 -5.91 27.43 -4.89
C PRO A 167 -6.89 26.27 -4.99
N PHE A 168 -7.43 25.97 -6.18
CA PHE A 168 -8.29 24.80 -6.38
C PHE A 168 -7.55 23.49 -6.06
N LEU A 169 -6.31 23.32 -6.55
CA LEU A 169 -5.51 22.14 -6.25
C LEU A 169 -5.26 22.00 -4.75
N THR A 170 -4.88 23.10 -4.08
CA THR A 170 -4.44 23.09 -2.68
C THR A 170 -5.60 22.96 -1.70
N GLU A 171 -6.70 23.69 -1.93
CA GLU A 171 -7.80 23.78 -0.96
C GLU A 171 -8.89 22.74 -1.19
N LYS A 172 -8.94 22.12 -2.38
CA LYS A 172 -10.00 21.17 -2.73
C LYS A 172 -9.45 19.83 -3.20
N MET A 173 -8.62 19.84 -4.25
CA MET A 173 -8.20 18.60 -4.89
C MET A 173 -7.31 17.74 -3.97
N LEU A 174 -6.26 18.32 -3.40
CA LEU A 174 -5.34 17.60 -2.50
C LEU A 174 -6.05 17.04 -1.25
N PRO A 175 -6.86 17.82 -0.49
CA PRO A 175 -7.63 17.27 0.63
C PRO A 175 -8.52 16.08 0.27
N THR A 176 -9.23 16.16 -0.86
CA THR A 176 -10.03 15.02 -1.36
C THR A 176 -9.12 13.84 -1.69
N MET A 177 -8.01 14.05 -2.39
CA MET A 177 -7.11 12.98 -2.78
C MET A 177 -6.41 12.32 -1.60
N TYR A 178 -6.06 13.05 -0.53
CA TYR A 178 -5.55 12.43 0.70
C TYR A 178 -6.58 11.53 1.36
N THR A 179 -7.85 11.94 1.37
CA THR A 179 -8.95 11.10 1.90
C THR A 179 -9.09 9.82 1.07
N VAL A 180 -8.96 9.94 -0.25
CA VAL A 180 -8.95 8.80 -1.16
C VAL A 180 -7.75 7.89 -0.92
N ILE A 181 -6.55 8.43 -0.68
CA ILE A 181 -5.36 7.65 -0.36
C ILE A 181 -5.55 6.86 0.94
N GLU A 182 -6.14 7.47 1.97
CA GLU A 182 -6.44 6.75 3.21
C GLU A 182 -7.33 5.53 2.97
N GLU A 183 -8.39 5.68 2.19
CA GLU A 183 -9.28 4.56 1.85
C GLU A 183 -8.59 3.54 0.93
N ALA A 184 -7.78 4.01 -0.02
CA ALA A 184 -6.98 3.15 -0.90
C ALA A 184 -6.00 2.28 -0.12
N LYS A 185 -5.34 2.81 0.92
CA LYS A 185 -4.46 2.03 1.82
C LYS A 185 -5.22 0.87 2.48
N ILE A 186 -6.44 1.10 2.95
CA ILE A 186 -7.28 0.07 3.58
C ILE A 186 -7.71 -0.98 2.53
N ASN A 187 -8.16 -0.53 1.37
CA ASN A 187 -8.58 -1.41 0.29
C ASN A 187 -7.41 -2.19 -0.32
N THR A 188 -6.18 -1.67 -0.22
CA THR A 188 -4.96 -2.40 -0.57
C THR A 188 -4.87 -3.68 0.27
N ILE A 189 -5.08 -3.58 1.59
CA ILE A 189 -5.05 -4.74 2.49
C ILE A 189 -6.20 -5.70 2.19
N PHE A 190 -7.41 -5.19 1.91
CA PHE A 190 -8.55 -6.01 1.50
C PHE A 190 -8.23 -6.84 0.25
N LEU A 191 -7.75 -6.18 -0.80
CA LEU A 191 -7.39 -6.83 -2.06
C LEU A 191 -6.24 -7.82 -1.85
N PHE A 192 -5.27 -7.44 -1.02
CA PHE A 192 -4.15 -8.31 -0.65
C PHE A 192 -4.60 -9.56 0.10
N ALA A 193 -5.60 -9.46 0.98
CA ALA A 193 -6.17 -10.58 1.72
C ALA A 193 -7.05 -11.50 0.85
N GLY A 194 -7.48 -11.05 -0.32
CA GLY A 194 -8.21 -11.87 -1.30
C GLY A 194 -7.30 -12.86 -2.06
N ASN A 195 -7.90 -13.81 -2.80
CA ASN A 195 -7.20 -14.71 -3.73
C ASN A 195 -5.96 -15.43 -3.17
N ILE A 196 -6.05 -15.91 -1.93
CA ILE A 196 -4.96 -16.69 -1.32
C ILE A 196 -4.97 -18.10 -1.91
N THR A 197 -3.84 -18.52 -2.45
CA THR A 197 -3.62 -19.83 -3.06
C THR A 197 -2.40 -20.50 -2.43
N GLY A 198 -2.20 -21.79 -2.67
CA GLY A 198 -0.98 -22.48 -2.21
C GLY A 198 0.30 -21.78 -2.69
N SER A 199 0.33 -21.28 -3.93
CA SER A 199 1.53 -20.69 -4.53
C SER A 199 1.90 -19.31 -3.97
N ASN A 200 0.92 -18.51 -3.53
CA ASN A 200 1.16 -17.15 -3.01
C ASN A 200 1.00 -17.01 -1.49
N ALA A 201 0.50 -18.03 -0.79
CA ALA A 201 0.20 -17.98 0.64
C ALA A 201 1.41 -17.64 1.53
N LEU A 202 2.59 -18.22 1.25
CA LEU A 202 3.82 -17.93 1.99
C LEU A 202 4.15 -16.43 1.93
N TYR A 203 4.14 -15.86 0.72
CA TYR A 203 4.38 -14.43 0.52
C TYR A 203 3.34 -13.57 1.24
N LYS A 204 2.06 -13.94 1.15
CA LYS A 204 0.98 -13.16 1.76
C LYS A 204 1.09 -13.09 3.27
N VAL A 205 1.43 -14.19 3.92
CA VAL A 205 1.72 -14.21 5.36
C VAL A 205 2.96 -13.38 5.68
N GLY A 206 4.05 -13.54 4.93
CA GLY A 206 5.28 -12.77 5.11
C GLY A 206 5.13 -11.26 4.98
N SER A 207 4.08 -10.80 4.29
CA SER A 207 3.80 -9.38 4.11
C SER A 207 2.96 -8.76 5.22
N LEU A 208 2.36 -9.56 6.11
CA LEU A 208 1.54 -9.04 7.22
C LEU A 208 2.26 -7.98 8.09
N PRO A 209 3.55 -8.15 8.45
CA PRO A 209 4.28 -7.13 9.23
C PRO A 209 4.37 -5.78 8.52
N LYS A 210 4.30 -5.73 7.19
CA LYS A 210 4.31 -4.46 6.43
C LYS A 210 3.07 -3.60 6.72
N PHE A 211 1.96 -4.21 7.16
CA PHE A 211 0.73 -3.50 7.51
C PHE A 211 0.73 -2.97 8.95
N LEU A 212 1.64 -3.43 9.81
CA LEU A 212 1.70 -3.03 11.20
C LEU A 212 1.77 -1.50 11.39
N PRO A 213 2.65 -0.74 10.69
CA PRO A 213 2.69 0.72 10.84
C PRO A 213 1.34 1.39 10.56
N LEU A 214 0.63 0.95 9.52
CA LEU A 214 -0.70 1.50 9.19
C LEU A 214 -1.74 1.17 10.28
N ILE A 215 -1.70 -0.04 10.83
CA ILE A 215 -2.60 -0.43 11.93
C ILE A 215 -2.35 0.46 13.15
N LEU A 216 -1.08 0.69 13.50
CA LEU A 216 -0.69 1.53 14.62
C LEU A 216 -1.09 3.00 14.42
N ASP A 217 -0.86 3.54 13.23
CA ASP A 217 -1.27 4.92 12.89
C ASP A 217 -2.79 5.11 13.03
N ILE A 218 -3.58 4.11 12.66
CA ILE A 218 -5.04 4.14 12.81
C ILE A 218 -5.44 4.05 14.27
N LEU A 219 -4.83 3.16 15.06
CA LEU A 219 -5.06 3.10 16.51
C LEU A 219 -4.76 4.44 17.19
N ASP A 220 -3.60 5.01 16.92
CA ASP A 220 -3.20 6.31 17.45
C ASP A 220 -4.19 7.42 17.00
N SER A 221 -4.72 7.33 15.78
CA SER A 221 -5.76 8.25 15.29
C SER A 221 -7.08 8.14 16.05
N ILE A 222 -7.53 6.92 16.39
CA ILE A 222 -8.73 6.70 17.21
C ILE A 222 -8.54 7.33 18.58
N VAL A 223 -7.44 6.99 19.26
CA VAL A 223 -7.11 7.47 20.61
C VAL A 223 -7.08 9.00 20.66
N ASN A 224 -6.34 9.62 19.74
CA ASN A 224 -6.24 11.08 19.67
C ASN A 224 -7.61 11.74 19.42
N LYS A 225 -8.45 11.14 18.58
CA LYS A 225 -9.78 11.69 18.26
C LYS A 225 -10.73 11.59 19.46
N LEU A 226 -10.74 10.46 20.18
CA LEU A 226 -11.49 10.30 21.43
C LEU A 226 -11.04 11.33 22.49
N GLN A 227 -9.72 11.47 22.70
CA GLN A 227 -9.17 12.41 23.68
C GLN A 227 -9.49 13.88 23.34
N SER A 228 -9.61 14.20 22.05
CA SER A 228 -9.99 15.54 21.57
C SER A 228 -11.51 15.80 21.52
N GLY A 229 -12.34 14.81 21.87
CA GLY A 229 -13.81 14.90 21.81
C GLY A 229 -14.40 14.86 20.40
N ASN A 230 -13.64 14.35 19.42
CA ASN A 230 -14.09 14.18 18.04
C ASN A 230 -14.57 12.75 17.79
N ASP A 231 -15.58 12.34 18.55
CA ASP A 231 -16.02 10.94 18.67
C ASP A 231 -16.47 10.38 17.32
N LYS A 232 -17.18 11.18 16.51
CA LYS A 232 -17.65 10.74 15.18
C LYS A 232 -16.50 10.32 14.27
N GLU A 233 -15.43 11.10 14.25
CA GLU A 233 -14.23 10.72 13.50
C GLU A 233 -13.55 9.51 14.13
N ALA A 234 -13.47 9.44 15.46
CA ALA A 234 -12.92 8.26 16.15
C ALA A 234 -13.65 6.96 15.75
N PHE A 235 -14.98 6.98 15.66
CA PHE A 235 -15.78 5.83 15.21
C PHE A 235 -15.50 5.44 13.76
N ILE A 236 -15.30 6.41 12.87
CA ILE A 236 -14.89 6.13 11.47
C ILE A 236 -13.53 5.41 11.48
N TYR A 237 -12.57 5.88 12.27
CA TYR A 237 -11.27 5.22 12.37
C TYR A 237 -11.34 3.85 13.06
N ALA A 238 -12.24 3.66 14.03
CA ALA A 238 -12.49 2.36 14.67
C ALA A 238 -13.07 1.34 13.68
N GLU A 239 -13.98 1.77 12.79
CA GLU A 239 -14.46 0.93 11.69
C GLU A 239 -13.32 0.52 10.74
N LYS A 240 -12.47 1.49 10.36
CA LYS A 240 -11.27 1.25 9.53
C LYS A 240 -10.33 0.23 10.20
N PHE A 241 -10.05 0.38 11.49
CA PHE A 241 -9.24 -0.55 12.28
C PHE A 241 -9.82 -1.96 12.26
N SER A 242 -11.11 -2.11 12.56
CA SER A 242 -11.81 -3.41 12.57
C SER A 242 -11.70 -4.13 11.23
N ARG A 243 -11.86 -3.40 10.10
CA ARG A 243 -11.70 -3.95 8.75
C ARG A 243 -10.28 -4.47 8.52
N ILE A 244 -9.26 -3.67 8.82
CA ILE A 244 -7.86 -4.06 8.58
C ILE A 244 -7.47 -5.28 9.41
N VAL A 245 -7.82 -5.28 10.70
CA VAL A 245 -7.57 -6.42 11.58
C VAL A 245 -8.25 -7.67 11.02
N SER A 246 -9.53 -7.58 10.65
CA SER A 246 -10.25 -8.70 10.04
C SER A 246 -9.54 -9.24 8.80
N TYR A 247 -9.05 -8.38 7.91
CA TYR A 247 -8.30 -8.80 6.73
C TYR A 247 -6.96 -9.47 7.08
N ALA A 248 -6.19 -8.90 8.01
CA ALA A 248 -4.92 -9.48 8.47
C ALA A 248 -5.11 -10.88 9.06
N PHE A 249 -6.12 -11.07 9.92
CA PHE A 249 -6.43 -12.39 10.49
C PHE A 249 -7.04 -13.35 9.47
N SER A 250 -7.76 -12.87 8.46
CA SER A 250 -8.25 -13.72 7.38
C SER A 250 -7.12 -14.31 6.53
N ILE A 251 -6.01 -13.58 6.34
CA ILE A 251 -4.80 -14.12 5.71
C ILE A 251 -4.27 -15.31 6.52
N LEU A 252 -4.07 -15.14 7.84
CA LEU A 252 -3.62 -16.22 8.71
C LEU A 252 -4.56 -17.44 8.67
N SER A 253 -5.87 -17.20 8.73
CA SER A 253 -6.89 -18.28 8.70
C SER A 253 -6.89 -19.04 7.37
N ASN A 254 -6.85 -18.32 6.24
CA ASN A 254 -6.81 -18.93 4.92
C ASN A 254 -5.53 -19.74 4.69
N VAL A 255 -4.38 -19.24 5.14
CA VAL A 255 -3.12 -19.99 5.03
C VAL A 255 -3.13 -21.24 5.91
N ALA A 256 -3.67 -21.16 7.13
CA ALA A 256 -3.87 -22.33 7.97
C ALA A 256 -4.76 -23.37 7.29
N SER A 257 -5.84 -22.94 6.64
CA SER A 257 -6.73 -23.83 5.88
C SER A 257 -6.03 -24.51 4.70
N ILE A 258 -5.28 -23.74 3.90
CA ILE A 258 -4.58 -24.25 2.70
C ILE A 258 -3.53 -25.30 3.06
N TYR A 259 -2.73 -25.04 4.09
CA TYR A 259 -1.64 -25.91 4.52
C TYR A 259 -1.99 -26.85 5.67
N SER A 260 -3.24 -26.84 6.14
CA SER A 260 -3.71 -27.59 7.31
C SER A 260 -2.84 -27.34 8.57
N ILE A 261 -2.45 -26.09 8.80
CA ILE A 261 -1.57 -25.70 9.91
C ILE A 261 -2.40 -25.64 11.20
N ASP A 262 -1.90 -26.31 12.23
CA ASP A 262 -2.36 -26.13 13.61
C ASP A 262 -1.48 -25.09 14.31
N TYR A 263 -2.00 -23.87 14.47
CA TYR A 263 -1.28 -22.77 15.13
C TYR A 263 -0.99 -22.99 16.61
N SER A 264 -1.55 -24.03 17.25
CA SER A 264 -1.14 -24.41 18.60
C SER A 264 0.26 -25.03 18.65
N GLN A 265 0.79 -25.48 17.50
CA GLN A 265 2.15 -26.04 17.38
C GLN A 265 3.23 -24.97 17.14
N ILE A 266 2.83 -23.74 16.86
CA ILE A 266 3.75 -22.62 16.62
C ILE A 266 3.79 -21.79 17.90
N SER A 267 4.98 -21.69 18.52
CA SER A 267 5.12 -21.01 19.81
C SER A 267 6.30 -20.04 19.84
N LEU A 268 6.11 -18.94 20.55
CA LEU A 268 7.13 -17.94 20.86
C LEU A 268 7.17 -17.79 22.39
N ASN A 269 8.34 -17.98 23.00
CA ASN A 269 8.51 -17.91 24.45
C ASN A 269 7.53 -18.78 25.26
N SER A 270 7.20 -19.97 24.75
CA SER A 270 6.23 -20.94 25.34
C SER A 270 4.75 -20.53 25.28
N VAL A 271 4.42 -19.43 24.60
CA VAL A 271 3.03 -19.07 24.27
C VAL A 271 2.76 -19.49 22.84
N THR A 272 1.61 -20.14 22.59
CA THR A 272 1.25 -20.57 21.22
C THR A 272 0.63 -19.41 20.44
N LEU A 273 0.70 -19.46 19.10
CA LEU A 273 0.02 -18.47 18.26
C LEU A 273 -1.50 -18.50 18.48
N THR A 274 -2.07 -19.70 18.68
CA THR A 274 -3.48 -19.82 19.06
C THR A 274 -3.81 -19.07 20.36
N ASP A 275 -2.97 -19.19 21.39
CA ASP A 275 -3.18 -18.49 22.66
C ASP A 275 -3.04 -16.97 22.49
N ALA A 276 -2.05 -16.50 21.73
CA ALA A 276 -1.88 -15.08 21.43
C ALA A 276 -3.09 -14.48 20.67
N ILE A 277 -3.63 -15.21 19.70
CA ILE A 277 -4.85 -14.82 18.97
C ILE A 277 -6.07 -14.79 19.90
N ASN A 278 -6.20 -15.76 20.81
CA ASN A 278 -7.31 -15.80 21.77
C ASN A 278 -7.25 -14.64 22.76
N ASP A 279 -6.06 -14.32 23.30
CA ASP A 279 -5.84 -13.17 24.17
C ASP A 279 -6.16 -11.85 23.45
N PHE A 280 -5.78 -11.70 22.19
CA PHE A 280 -6.21 -10.57 21.35
C PHE A 280 -7.73 -10.46 21.22
N ASN A 281 -8.40 -11.58 20.92
CA ASN A 281 -9.86 -11.59 20.78
C ASN A 281 -10.58 -11.28 22.10
N GLU A 282 -10.07 -11.76 23.23
CA GLU A 282 -10.59 -11.41 24.56
C GLU A 282 -10.47 -9.91 24.82
N MET A 283 -9.31 -9.32 24.51
CA MET A 283 -9.12 -7.88 24.65
C MET A 283 -10.03 -7.06 23.71
N MET A 284 -10.23 -7.53 22.48
CA MET A 284 -11.19 -6.90 21.56
C MET A 284 -12.63 -6.92 22.09
N ASN A 285 -13.03 -7.97 22.82
CA ASN A 285 -14.33 -7.99 23.48
C ASN A 285 -14.42 -6.93 24.59
N ASN A 286 -13.36 -6.72 25.36
CA ASN A 286 -13.31 -5.63 26.35
C ASN A 286 -13.46 -4.26 25.69
N VAL A 287 -12.83 -4.05 24.52
CA VAL A 287 -13.00 -2.82 23.73
C VAL A 287 -14.46 -2.65 23.30
N LEU A 288 -15.11 -3.71 22.81
CA LEU A 288 -16.53 -3.68 22.43
C LEU A 288 -17.45 -3.38 23.61
N ASP A 289 -17.17 -3.96 24.78
CA ASP A 289 -17.92 -3.67 26.01
C ASP A 289 -17.75 -2.21 26.45
N ALA A 290 -16.54 -1.66 26.33
CA ALA A 290 -16.29 -0.24 26.60
C ALA A 290 -17.05 0.68 25.62
N PHE A 291 -17.10 0.32 24.33
CA PHE A 291 -17.94 0.99 23.32
C PHE A 291 -19.43 0.93 23.67
N ALA A 292 -19.94 -0.23 24.10
CA ALA A 292 -21.34 -0.40 24.46
C ALA A 292 -21.75 0.45 25.69
N ASN A 293 -20.80 0.76 26.56
CA ASN A 293 -21.00 1.58 27.75
C ASN A 293 -20.62 3.06 27.55
N GLU A 294 -20.24 3.47 26.33
CA GLU A 294 -19.76 4.83 26.01
C GLU A 294 -18.57 5.29 26.88
N ASP A 295 -17.74 4.35 27.34
CA ASP A 295 -16.58 4.63 28.19
C ASP A 295 -15.36 4.99 27.34
N TYR A 296 -15.35 6.21 26.82
CA TYR A 296 -14.31 6.70 25.91
C TYR A 296 -12.89 6.71 26.50
N ILE A 297 -12.76 6.83 27.82
CA ILE A 297 -11.46 6.77 28.50
C ILE A 297 -10.94 5.32 28.46
N SER A 298 -11.78 4.36 28.87
CA SER A 298 -11.41 2.95 28.81
C SER A 298 -11.13 2.49 27.38
N ILE A 299 -11.90 2.95 26.37
CA ILE A 299 -11.62 2.62 24.97
C ILE A 299 -10.22 3.12 24.58
N ALA A 300 -9.88 4.37 24.88
CA ALA A 300 -8.58 4.93 24.55
C ALA A 300 -7.45 4.14 25.22
N ASP A 301 -7.57 3.85 26.52
CA ASP A 301 -6.55 3.10 27.28
C ASP A 301 -6.36 1.67 26.73
N LEU A 302 -7.46 0.96 26.45
CA LEU A 302 -7.42 -0.38 25.88
C LEU A 302 -6.76 -0.40 24.50
N LEU A 303 -7.05 0.59 23.65
CA LEU A 303 -6.44 0.68 22.32
C LEU A 303 -4.95 1.03 22.40
N GLU A 304 -4.58 2.00 23.24
CA GLU A 304 -3.23 2.54 23.35
C GLU A 304 -2.24 1.54 23.97
N TYR A 305 -2.66 0.85 25.03
CA TYR A 305 -1.75 0.02 25.82
C TYR A 305 -1.95 -1.49 25.62
N GLU A 306 -3.19 -1.95 25.42
CA GLU A 306 -3.46 -3.40 25.41
C GLU A 306 -3.52 -3.99 23.99
N ILE A 307 -4.27 -3.36 23.09
CA ILE A 307 -4.45 -3.82 21.70
C ILE A 307 -3.18 -3.65 20.89
N LYS A 308 -2.50 -2.51 21.05
CA LYS A 308 -1.23 -2.20 20.38
C LYS A 308 -0.18 -3.28 20.61
N GLU A 309 0.10 -3.57 21.88
CA GLU A 309 1.08 -4.60 22.28
C GLU A 309 0.73 -5.98 21.71
N ARG A 310 -0.56 -6.36 21.73
CA ARG A 310 -1.00 -7.67 21.25
C ARG A 310 -0.87 -7.84 19.74
N ILE A 311 -1.18 -6.80 18.96
CA ILE A 311 -0.99 -6.86 17.50
C ILE A 311 0.49 -6.97 17.17
N GLU A 312 1.35 -6.19 17.82
CA GLU A 312 2.81 -6.28 17.65
C GLU A 312 3.31 -7.68 18.02
N ASN A 313 2.82 -8.25 19.12
CA ASN A 313 3.16 -9.61 19.54
C ASN A 313 2.77 -10.66 18.49
N ILE A 314 1.55 -10.59 17.93
CA ILE A 314 1.11 -11.50 16.86
C ILE A 314 2.02 -11.41 15.63
N MET A 315 2.46 -10.20 15.26
CA MET A 315 3.37 -10.02 14.12
C MET A 315 4.74 -10.71 14.33
N ASN A 316 5.17 -10.91 15.58
CA ASN A 316 6.41 -11.64 15.88
C ASN A 316 6.33 -13.14 15.58
N TYR A 317 5.14 -13.71 15.42
CA TYR A 317 4.96 -15.11 15.02
C TYR A 317 5.11 -15.32 13.51
N ILE A 318 5.00 -14.28 12.69
CA ILE A 318 5.00 -14.41 11.23
C ILE A 318 6.22 -15.17 10.70
N PRO A 319 7.47 -14.88 11.13
CA PRO A 319 8.63 -15.65 10.67
C PRO A 319 8.55 -17.16 11.00
N LEU A 320 7.94 -17.52 12.14
CA LEU A 320 7.76 -18.92 12.56
C LEU A 320 6.69 -19.62 11.72
N VAL A 321 5.64 -18.89 11.33
CA VAL A 321 4.62 -19.39 10.40
C VAL A 321 5.23 -19.64 9.02
N GLU A 322 6.07 -18.72 8.54
CA GLU A 322 6.78 -18.90 7.27
C GLU A 322 7.71 -20.13 7.29
N GLU A 323 8.53 -20.28 8.34
CA GLU A 323 9.39 -21.45 8.52
C GLU A 323 8.58 -22.76 8.55
N HIS A 324 7.39 -22.74 9.18
CA HIS A 324 6.51 -23.90 9.21
C HIS A 324 5.99 -24.26 7.81
N ILE A 325 5.55 -23.27 7.03
CA ILE A 325 5.07 -23.47 5.65
C ILE A 325 6.19 -23.99 4.75
N GLU A 326 7.39 -23.43 4.86
CA GLU A 326 8.55 -23.86 4.07
C GLU A 326 8.88 -25.33 4.31
N LYS A 327 8.80 -25.81 5.56
CA LYS A 327 8.99 -27.24 5.90
C LYS A 327 7.92 -28.17 5.33
N LEU A 328 6.72 -27.67 5.04
CA LEU A 328 5.64 -28.46 4.44
C LEU A 328 5.78 -28.60 2.92
N ASN A 329 6.52 -27.68 2.29
CA ASN A 329 6.76 -27.63 0.84
C ASN A 329 8.05 -28.36 0.39
N VAL A 330 8.76 -29.00 1.32
CA VAL A 330 9.94 -29.87 1.09
C VAL A 330 9.51 -31.34 1.09
#